data_AF-A0A944RYH6-F1
#
_entry.id   AF-A0A944RYH6-F1
#
_cell.length_a   1.000
_cell.length_b   1.000
_cell.length_c   1.000
_cell.angle_alpha   90.00
_cell.angle_beta   90.00
_cell.angle_gamma   90.00
#
_symmetry.space_group_name_H-M   'P 1'
#
loop_
_entity.id
_entity.type
_entity.pdbx_description
1 polymer ?
#
loop_
_entity_poly.entity_id
_entity_poly.type
_entity_poly.pdbx_seq_one_letter_code
_entity_poly.pdbx_strand_id
1 'polypeptide(L)'
;MTPHRPQGAIRQLREQLVEARRDHRRETVEEIVTGIRALGARGYRCCVVDYERFRTACYVRLLGFEGDRIKAEVEFPIRPGLRAVQWLPLSHLADYDETEPDQLREIYEELGAYLKRRDASLARQRPRPCGGPALRSSRPPRRLASGPASALSVWWGVAGVLFTCSLVLFIATT
;
A
#
# COMPACT_ATOMS: atom_id res chain seq x y z
N MET A 1 -25.37 32.93 -6.04
CA MET A 1 -24.60 32.65 -4.80
C MET A 1 -24.51 31.14 -4.66
N THR A 2 -23.44 30.55 -5.18
CA THR A 2 -23.12 29.14 -4.95
C THR A 2 -22.72 28.99 -3.49
N PRO A 3 -23.33 28.07 -2.71
CA PRO A 3 -22.91 27.85 -1.35
C PRO A 3 -21.49 27.30 -1.39
N HIS A 4 -20.52 28.02 -0.84
CA HIS A 4 -19.21 27.47 -0.53
C HIS A 4 -19.44 26.35 0.49
N ARG A 5 -19.58 25.11 0.02
CA ARG A 5 -19.40 23.94 0.88
C ARG A 5 -18.01 24.08 1.52
N PRO A 6 -17.87 23.80 2.84
CA PRO A 6 -16.54 23.66 3.42
C PRO A 6 -15.80 22.63 2.59
N GLN A 7 -14.75 23.06 1.86
CA GLN A 7 -13.98 22.16 1.02
C GLN A 7 -13.31 21.13 1.94
N GLY A 8 -13.58 19.85 1.67
CA GLY A 8 -12.92 18.76 2.35
C GLY A 8 -11.40 18.82 2.13
N ALA A 9 -10.63 18.46 3.15
CA ALA A 9 -9.18 18.62 3.11
C ALA A 9 -8.52 17.63 2.14
N ILE A 10 -9.10 16.44 1.97
CA ILE A 10 -8.62 15.48 0.97
C ILE A 10 -8.96 15.95 -0.44
N ARG A 11 -10.17 16.49 -0.66
CA ARG A 11 -10.56 17.09 -1.94
C ARG A 11 -9.54 18.12 -2.39
N GLN A 12 -9.17 19.06 -1.53
CA GLN A 12 -8.21 20.11 -1.87
C GLN A 12 -6.85 19.53 -2.28
N LEU A 13 -6.32 18.56 -1.54
CA LEU A 13 -5.04 17.90 -1.88
C LEU A 13 -5.12 17.12 -3.20
N ARG A 14 -6.29 16.56 -3.50
CA ARG A 14 -6.55 15.81 -4.73
C ARG A 14 -6.65 16.74 -5.94
N GLU A 15 -7.29 17.89 -5.80
CA GLU A 15 -7.31 18.94 -6.81
C GLU A 15 -5.89 19.42 -7.13
N GLN A 16 -5.08 19.72 -6.10
CA GLN A 16 -3.66 20.04 -6.27
C GLN A 16 -2.88 18.94 -6.99
N LEU A 17 -3.17 17.66 -6.70
CA LEU A 17 -2.55 16.53 -7.40
C LEU A 17 -2.93 16.51 -8.89
N VAL A 18 -4.19 16.78 -9.23
CA VAL A 18 -4.66 16.87 -10.62
C VAL A 18 -3.95 18.01 -11.34
N GLU A 19 -3.88 19.19 -10.74
CA GLU A 19 -3.20 20.36 -11.29
C GLU A 19 -1.71 20.10 -11.51
N ALA A 20 -1.02 19.56 -10.50
CA ALA A 20 0.40 19.19 -10.58
C ALA A 20 0.66 18.18 -11.72
N ARG A 21 -0.28 17.27 -11.97
CA ARG A 21 -0.20 16.28 -13.05
C ARG A 21 -0.45 16.89 -14.42
N ARG A 22 -1.39 17.83 -14.53
CA ARG A 22 -1.70 18.54 -15.78
C ARG A 22 -0.56 19.45 -16.22
N ASP A 23 0.01 20.20 -15.27
CA ASP A 23 1.04 21.21 -15.56
C ASP A 23 2.47 20.69 -15.42
N HIS A 24 2.66 19.39 -15.15
CA HIS A 24 3.95 18.75 -14.87
C HIS A 24 4.78 19.44 -13.75
N ARG A 25 4.12 20.13 -12.82
CA ARG A 25 4.76 20.86 -11.71
C ARG A 25 5.15 19.91 -10.59
N ARG A 26 6.44 19.57 -10.52
CA ARG A 26 6.99 18.70 -9.47
C ARG A 26 7.01 19.35 -8.09
N GLU A 27 7.11 20.68 -8.06
CA GLU A 27 7.15 21.48 -6.83
C GLU A 27 5.86 21.37 -6.00
N THR A 28 4.70 21.22 -6.63
CA THR A 28 3.41 21.04 -5.95
C THR A 28 3.33 19.73 -5.16
N VAL A 29 4.19 18.74 -5.46
CA VAL A 29 4.21 17.46 -4.73
C VAL A 29 4.67 17.65 -3.29
N GLU A 30 5.61 18.56 -3.02
CA GLU A 30 6.10 18.81 -1.65
C GLU A 30 5.03 19.47 -0.78
N GLU A 31 4.23 20.35 -1.35
CA GLU A 31 3.08 20.97 -0.69
C GLU A 31 2.02 19.93 -0.33
N ILE A 32 1.69 19.03 -1.27
CA ILE A 32 0.76 17.92 -1.03
C ILE A 32 1.27 17.03 0.09
N VAL A 33 2.56 16.67 0.08
CA VAL A 33 3.18 15.86 1.15
C VAL A 33 3.10 16.56 2.50
N THR A 34 3.37 17.86 2.54
CA THR A 34 3.27 18.67 3.76
C THR A 34 1.84 18.71 4.29
N GLY A 35 0.86 18.89 3.39
CA GLY A 35 -0.56 18.83 3.71
C GLY A 35 -0.98 17.49 4.30
N ILE A 36 -0.58 16.37 3.68
CA ILE A 36 -0.87 15.02 4.19
C ILE A 36 -0.26 14.81 5.58
N ARG A 37 0.98 15.25 5.80
CA ARG A 37 1.63 15.14 7.12
C ARG A 37 0.87 15.94 8.17
N ALA A 38 0.43 17.16 7.85
CA ALA A 38 -0.35 18.00 8.75
C ALA A 38 -1.71 17.35 9.10
N LEU A 39 -2.39 16.74 8.12
CA LEU A 39 -3.62 15.99 8.36
C LEU A 39 -3.36 14.73 9.21
N GLY A 40 -2.29 14.00 8.94
CA GLY A 40 -1.87 12.83 9.73
C GLY A 40 -1.58 13.17 11.19
N ALA A 41 -0.87 14.27 11.46
CA ALA A 41 -0.57 14.75 12.81
C ALA A 41 -1.84 15.08 13.62
N ARG A 42 -2.93 15.46 12.93
CA ARG A 42 -4.24 15.74 13.52
C ARG A 42 -5.14 14.51 13.62
N GLY A 43 -4.68 13.35 13.14
CA GLY A 43 -5.49 12.13 13.05
C GLY A 43 -6.73 12.33 12.17
N TYR A 44 -6.59 13.06 11.05
CA TYR A 44 -7.69 13.32 10.12
C TYR A 44 -8.31 12.00 9.63
N ARG A 45 -9.63 11.97 9.52
CA ARG A 45 -10.38 10.78 9.11
C ARG A 45 -11.01 11.00 7.75
N CYS A 46 -10.91 9.99 6.90
CA CYS A 46 -11.44 10.03 5.54
C CYS A 46 -11.82 8.63 5.05
N CYS A 47 -12.30 8.55 3.82
CA CYS A 47 -12.73 7.33 3.17
C CYS A 47 -11.69 6.83 2.18
N VAL A 48 -11.56 5.52 2.09
CA VAL A 48 -10.96 4.86 0.94
C VAL A 48 -12.07 4.49 -0.02
N VAL A 49 -11.92 4.86 -1.29
CA VAL A 49 -12.93 4.63 -2.31
C VAL A 49 -12.52 3.55 -3.29
N ASP A 50 -13.50 2.80 -3.78
CA ASP A 50 -13.35 1.75 -4.78
C ASP A 50 -14.08 2.20 -6.06
N TYR A 51 -13.32 2.65 -7.05
CA TYR A 51 -13.86 3.15 -8.32
C TYR A 51 -14.32 2.04 -9.26
N GLU A 52 -13.98 0.77 -8.99
CA GLU A 52 -14.55 -0.35 -9.73
C GLU A 52 -16.04 -0.50 -9.43
N ARG A 53 -16.44 -0.19 -8.19
CA ARG A 53 -17.81 -0.35 -7.69
C ARG A 53 -18.49 0.97 -7.31
N PHE A 54 -17.80 2.09 -7.49
CA PHE A 54 -18.24 3.44 -7.10
C PHE A 54 -18.84 3.50 -5.69
N ARG A 55 -18.06 3.04 -4.70
CA ARG A 55 -18.47 3.02 -3.30
C ARG A 55 -17.30 3.17 -2.35
N THR A 56 -17.60 3.51 -1.10
CA THR A 56 -16.62 3.44 -0.01
C THR A 56 -16.16 2.00 0.25
N ALA A 57 -14.86 1.77 0.25
CA ALA A 57 -14.24 0.50 0.59
C ALA A 57 -14.11 0.32 2.11
N CYS A 58 -13.58 1.34 2.78
CA CYS A 58 -13.44 1.45 4.23
C CYS A 58 -13.17 2.90 4.66
N TYR A 59 -13.32 3.17 5.95
CA TYR A 59 -12.95 4.40 6.64
C TYR A 59 -11.56 4.25 7.24
N VAL A 60 -10.77 5.30 7.13
CA VAL A 60 -9.40 5.33 7.62
C VAL A 60 -9.09 6.61 8.38
N ARG A 61 -8.14 6.50 9.31
CA ARG A 61 -7.47 7.60 9.97
C ARG A 61 -6.08 7.76 9.39
N LEU A 62 -5.74 8.97 8.94
CA LEU A 62 -4.42 9.26 8.42
C LEU A 62 -3.38 9.22 9.54
N LEU A 63 -2.25 8.59 9.26
CA LEU A 63 -1.09 8.56 10.14
C LEU A 63 0.04 9.44 9.61
N GLY A 64 0.13 9.61 8.29
CA GLY A 64 1.12 10.48 7.65
C GLY A 64 1.50 10.02 6.26
N PHE A 65 2.71 10.38 5.84
CA PHE A 65 3.23 10.13 4.50
C PHE A 65 4.66 9.57 4.59
N GLU A 66 4.93 8.46 3.91
CA GLU A 66 6.24 7.80 3.85
C GLU A 66 6.53 7.38 2.41
N GLY A 67 7.70 7.76 1.89
CA GLY A 67 8.08 7.49 0.51
C GLY A 67 7.15 8.18 -0.50
N ASP A 68 6.36 7.41 -1.23
CA ASP A 68 5.38 7.86 -2.22
C ASP A 68 3.92 7.55 -1.82
N ARG A 69 3.69 7.10 -0.58
CA ARG A 69 2.38 6.60 -0.14
C ARG A 69 1.93 7.19 1.19
N ILE A 70 0.61 7.27 1.31
CA ILE A 70 -0.07 7.71 2.52
C ILE A 70 -0.20 6.51 3.44
N LYS A 71 0.26 6.67 4.68
CA LYS A 71 0.07 5.70 5.75
C LYS A 71 -1.26 6.00 6.44
N ALA A 72 -2.15 5.02 6.47
CA ALA A 72 -3.47 5.18 7.06
C ALA A 72 -3.86 3.94 7.88
N GLU A 73 -4.57 4.14 8.98
CA GLU A 73 -5.12 3.08 9.82
C GLU A 73 -6.60 2.88 9.51
N VAL A 74 -7.05 1.63 9.36
CA VAL A 74 -8.44 1.28 9.10
C VAL A 74 -9.25 1.40 10.39
N GLU A 75 -10.32 2.20 10.36
CA GLU A 75 -11.24 2.37 11.50
C GLU A 75 -12.51 1.51 11.37
N PHE A 76 -13.15 1.47 10.18
CA PHE A 76 -14.41 0.72 9.99
C PHE A 76 -14.73 0.48 8.49
N PRO A 77 -15.49 -0.56 8.11
CA PRO A 77 -15.58 -1.83 8.82
C PRO A 77 -14.20 -2.49 8.85
N ILE A 78 -13.82 -3.09 9.97
CA ILE A 78 -12.68 -4.01 10.02
C ILE A 78 -13.12 -5.26 9.28
N ARG A 79 -13.01 -5.26 7.94
CA ARG A 79 -13.20 -6.49 7.18
C ARG A 79 -12.20 -7.50 7.73
N PRO A 80 -12.64 -8.67 8.22
CA PRO A 80 -11.73 -9.66 8.77
C PRO A 80 -10.69 -10.00 7.71
N GLY A 81 -9.41 -9.96 8.12
CA GLY A 81 -8.29 -10.20 7.22
C GLY A 81 -7.75 -8.97 6.48
N LEU A 82 -8.17 -7.73 6.76
CA LEU A 82 -7.42 -6.54 6.33
C LEU A 82 -6.33 -6.18 7.36
N ARG A 83 -5.17 -5.71 6.90
CA ARG A 83 -4.17 -5.14 7.81
C ARG A 83 -4.73 -3.85 8.43
N ALA A 84 -4.42 -3.63 9.71
CA ALA A 84 -4.83 -2.41 10.40
C ALA A 84 -4.23 -1.17 9.73
N VAL A 85 -2.95 -1.22 9.34
CA VAL A 85 -2.28 -0.15 8.61
C VAL A 85 -2.21 -0.47 7.12
N GLN A 86 -2.60 0.50 6.31
CA GLN A 86 -2.66 0.47 4.85
C GLN A 86 -1.76 1.56 4.25
N TRP A 87 -1.27 1.29 3.05
CA TRP A 87 -0.43 2.20 2.26
C TRP A 87 -1.16 2.56 0.98
N LEU A 88 -1.72 3.77 0.94
CA LEU A 88 -2.71 4.17 -0.04
C LEU A 88 -2.21 5.34 -0.90
N PRO A 89 -2.60 5.40 -2.19
CA PRO A 89 -2.43 6.60 -2.99
C PRO A 89 -3.47 7.67 -2.60
N LEU A 90 -3.10 8.94 -2.70
CA LEU A 90 -4.02 10.07 -2.47
C LEU A 90 -5.28 10.00 -3.34
N SER A 91 -5.14 9.48 -4.57
CA SER A 91 -6.24 9.39 -5.53
C SER A 91 -7.39 8.48 -5.10
N HIS A 92 -7.18 7.58 -4.13
CA HIS A 92 -8.21 6.70 -3.59
C HIS A 92 -8.72 7.16 -2.23
N LEU A 93 -8.35 8.36 -1.80
CA LEU A 93 -8.91 9.00 -0.62
C LEU A 93 -10.00 10.00 -1.01
N ALA A 94 -11.07 10.02 -0.22
CA ALA A 94 -12.15 10.97 -0.37
C ALA A 94 -12.63 11.44 1.01
N ASP A 95 -13.15 12.66 1.09
CA ASP A 95 -13.78 13.16 2.30
C ASP A 95 -15.14 12.46 2.53
N TYR A 96 -15.69 12.57 3.74
CA TYR A 96 -16.94 11.88 4.09
C TYR A 96 -18.16 12.36 3.31
N ASP A 97 -18.16 13.63 2.93
CA ASP A 97 -19.18 14.26 2.10
C ASP A 97 -19.04 13.96 0.60
N GLU A 98 -18.00 13.20 0.22
CA GLU A 98 -17.69 12.77 -1.15
C GLU A 98 -17.97 11.27 -1.40
N THR A 99 -18.78 10.64 -0.57
CA THR A 99 -18.99 9.18 -0.61
C THR A 99 -20.12 8.72 -1.52
N GLU A 100 -20.90 9.66 -2.06
CA GLU A 100 -22.02 9.34 -2.95
C GLU A 100 -21.54 8.84 -4.31
N PRO A 101 -22.21 7.83 -4.92
CA PRO A 101 -21.75 7.22 -6.17
C PRO A 101 -21.53 8.20 -7.32
N ASP A 102 -22.36 9.23 -7.43
CA ASP A 102 -22.24 10.23 -8.51
C ASP A 102 -21.01 11.13 -8.31
N GLN A 103 -20.71 11.52 -7.07
CA GLN A 103 -19.48 12.26 -6.75
C GLN A 103 -18.24 11.41 -6.99
N LEU A 104 -18.29 10.11 -6.68
CA LEU A 104 -17.20 9.19 -6.97
C LEU A 104 -16.96 9.02 -8.48
N ARG A 105 -18.00 9.13 -9.31
CA ARG A 105 -17.87 9.16 -10.77
C ARG A 105 -17.19 10.44 -11.23
N GLU A 106 -17.61 11.60 -10.72
CA GLU A 106 -16.97 12.89 -11.04
C GLU A 106 -15.47 12.85 -10.69
N ILE A 107 -15.12 12.38 -9.49
CA ILE A 107 -13.73 12.23 -9.06
C ILE A 107 -12.96 11.28 -10.00
N TYR A 108 -13.58 10.16 -10.39
CA TYR A 108 -12.99 9.20 -11.31
C TYR A 108 -12.79 9.77 -12.72
N GLU A 109 -13.71 10.59 -13.23
CA GLU A 109 -13.59 11.23 -14.53
C GLU A 109 -12.42 12.22 -14.56
N GLU A 110 -12.19 12.97 -13.48
CA GLU A 110 -11.07 13.90 -13.36
C GLU A 110 -9.71 13.20 -13.23
N LEU A 111 -9.64 12.15 -12.41
CA LEU A 111 -8.40 11.46 -12.08
C LEU A 111 -8.10 10.25 -12.97
N GLY A 112 -9.09 9.72 -13.69
CA GLY A 112 -9.06 8.40 -14.30
C GLY A 112 -7.89 8.18 -15.24
N ALA A 113 -7.48 9.22 -15.97
CA ALA A 113 -6.32 9.20 -16.86
C ALA A 113 -4.98 8.95 -16.11
N TYR A 114 -4.92 9.26 -14.82
CA TYR A 114 -3.73 9.16 -13.98
C TYR A 114 -3.77 7.96 -13.02
N LEU A 115 -4.88 7.22 -12.98
CA LEU A 115 -5.05 6.06 -12.10
C LEU A 115 -4.37 4.82 -12.69
N LYS A 116 -3.43 4.24 -11.94
CA LYS A 116 -2.84 2.93 -12.29
C LYS A 116 -3.83 1.77 -12.12
N ARG A 117 -4.76 1.89 -11.17
CA ARG A 117 -5.77 0.90 -10.80
C ARG A 117 -7.05 1.60 -10.37
N ARG A 118 -8.19 0.94 -10.58
CA ARG A 118 -9.52 1.41 -10.15
C ARG A 118 -9.88 0.94 -8.75
N ASP A 119 -9.28 -0.16 -8.30
CA ASP A 119 -9.45 -0.68 -6.96
C ASP A 119 -8.41 -0.08 -6.00
N ALA A 120 -8.82 0.16 -4.76
CA ALA A 120 -7.92 0.67 -3.71
C ALA A 120 -6.79 -0.31 -3.30
N SER A 121 -6.79 -1.55 -3.81
CA SER A 121 -5.81 -2.60 -3.56
C SER A 121 -5.38 -2.70 -2.07
N LEU A 122 -6.34 -3.00 -1.20
CA LEU A 122 -6.12 -3.09 0.25
C LEU A 122 -5.30 -4.33 0.63
N ALA A 123 -4.25 -4.13 1.43
CA ALA A 123 -3.40 -5.19 1.90
C ALA A 123 -4.13 -6.09 2.91
N ARG A 124 -4.10 -7.41 2.65
CA ARG A 124 -4.68 -8.41 3.54
C ARG A 124 -3.66 -8.89 4.59
N GLN A 125 -4.15 -9.22 5.78
CA GLN A 125 -3.41 -10.03 6.74
C GLN A 125 -3.18 -11.39 6.12
N ARG A 126 -1.94 -11.88 6.20
CA ARG A 126 -1.69 -13.29 5.89
C ARG A 126 -2.45 -14.10 6.95
N PRO A 127 -3.14 -15.19 6.57
CA PRO A 127 -3.60 -16.16 7.54
C PRO A 127 -2.37 -16.56 8.36
N ARG A 128 -2.35 -16.28 9.66
CA ARG A 128 -1.36 -16.93 10.52
C ARG A 128 -1.72 -18.41 10.46
N PRO A 129 -0.80 -19.32 10.04
CA PRO A 129 -1.05 -20.74 10.24
C PRO A 129 -1.30 -20.89 11.74
N CYS A 130 -2.50 -21.32 12.09
CA CYS A 130 -2.93 -21.43 13.46
C CYS A 130 -1.95 -22.36 14.18
N GLY A 131 -1.01 -21.79 14.92
CA GLY A 131 -0.32 -22.47 16.01
C GLY A 131 -1.33 -22.65 17.13
N GLY A 132 -2.33 -23.51 16.92
CA GLY A 132 -3.07 -24.07 18.03
C GLY A 132 -2.06 -24.81 18.93
N PRO A 133 -2.32 -24.92 20.25
CA PRO A 133 -1.50 -25.78 21.09
C PRO A 133 -1.46 -27.15 20.42
N ALA A 134 -0.25 -27.61 20.10
CA ALA A 134 -0.06 -28.95 19.59
C ALA A 134 -0.63 -29.88 20.66
N LEU A 135 -1.84 -30.42 20.41
CA LEU A 135 -2.34 -31.56 21.15
C LEU A 135 -1.28 -32.64 20.93
N ARG A 136 -0.47 -32.81 21.97
CA ARG A 136 0.64 -33.73 22.08
C ARG A 136 0.05 -35.11 21.87
N SER A 137 -0.03 -35.54 20.61
CA SER A 137 -0.34 -36.92 20.26
C SER A 137 0.83 -37.73 20.78
N SER A 138 0.66 -38.26 21.99
CA SER A 138 1.53 -39.26 22.57
C SER A 138 1.37 -40.55 21.76
N ARG A 139 2.00 -40.59 20.58
CA ARG A 139 2.35 -41.85 19.95
C ARG A 139 3.69 -42.29 20.52
N PRO A 140 3.78 -43.49 21.13
CA PRO A 140 5.07 -43.99 21.60
C PRO A 140 6.01 -44.20 20.40
N PRO A 141 7.32 -44.00 20.57
CA PRO A 141 8.27 -44.08 19.47
C PRO A 141 8.45 -45.54 19.05
N ARG A 142 8.04 -45.88 17.83
CA ARG A 142 8.55 -47.09 17.16
C ARG A 142 9.98 -46.79 16.71
N ARG A 143 10.94 -47.21 17.53
CA ARG A 143 12.32 -47.40 17.10
C ARG A 143 12.32 -48.49 16.03
N LEU A 144 12.84 -48.15 14.86
CA LEU A 144 13.54 -49.11 14.00
C LEU A 144 14.75 -48.40 13.41
N ALA A 145 15.89 -48.79 13.99
CA ALA A 145 17.26 -48.81 13.46
C ALA A 145 17.37 -48.51 11.96
N SER A 146 18.02 -47.40 11.59
CA SER A 146 19.45 -47.26 11.29
C SER A 146 19.86 -47.76 9.89
N GLY A 147 20.28 -46.81 9.06
CA GLY A 147 21.12 -47.02 7.88
C GLY A 147 21.72 -45.67 7.48
N PRO A 148 23.06 -45.51 7.39
CA PRO A 148 23.71 -44.23 7.13
C PRO A 148 23.98 -44.04 5.64
N ALA A 149 23.80 -42.82 5.12
CA ALA A 149 24.40 -42.39 3.86
C ALA A 149 24.47 -40.85 3.78
N SER A 150 25.71 -40.35 3.79
CA SER A 150 26.26 -39.16 3.11
C SER A 150 25.34 -37.93 2.95
N ALA A 151 25.58 -36.81 3.64
CA ALA A 151 26.61 -35.82 3.30
C ALA A 151 26.55 -35.31 1.84
N LEU A 152 26.52 -33.97 1.70
CA LEU A 152 26.72 -33.13 0.50
C LEU A 152 25.47 -32.66 -0.25
N SER A 153 24.99 -31.46 0.12
CA SER A 153 24.56 -30.43 -0.85
C SER A 153 24.37 -29.06 -0.18
N VAL A 154 25.40 -28.62 0.55
CA VAL A 154 25.67 -27.19 0.79
C VAL A 154 26.80 -26.85 -0.16
N TRP A 155 26.51 -26.00 -1.17
CA TRP A 155 27.44 -25.27 -2.07
C TRP A 155 26.88 -25.24 -3.49
N TRP A 156 26.04 -24.26 -3.83
CA TRP A 156 26.00 -23.63 -5.16
C TRP A 156 25.19 -22.33 -5.02
N GLY A 157 25.88 -21.19 -4.98
CA GLY A 157 25.22 -19.88 -4.93
C GLY A 157 26.08 -18.69 -4.51
N VAL A 158 27.31 -18.91 -4.01
CA VAL A 158 28.25 -17.82 -3.66
C VAL A 158 29.34 -17.61 -4.74
N ALA A 159 29.45 -18.51 -5.73
CA ALA A 159 30.47 -18.43 -6.79
C ALA A 159 30.06 -17.61 -8.04
N GLY A 160 28.83 -17.11 -8.14
CA GLY A 160 28.36 -16.34 -9.30
C GLY A 160 28.68 -14.84 -9.28
N VAL A 161 29.07 -14.29 -8.13
CA VAL A 161 29.22 -12.83 -7.92
C VAL A 161 30.66 -12.34 -8.11
N LEU A 162 31.63 -13.24 -8.30
CA LEU A 162 33.04 -12.86 -8.50
C LEU A 162 33.55 -13.03 -9.95
N PHE A 163 32.74 -13.54 -10.89
CA PHE A 163 33.21 -13.79 -12.26
C PHE A 163 32.78 -12.74 -13.31
N THR A 164 31.84 -11.84 -13.00
CA THR A 164 31.47 -10.75 -13.93
C THR A 164 32.19 -9.44 -13.65
N CYS A 165 32.86 -9.29 -12.49
CA CYS A 165 33.64 -8.09 -12.17
C CYS A 165 35.04 -8.04 -12.83
N SER A 166 35.58 -9.14 -13.33
CA SER A 166 36.90 -9.14 -14.01
C SER A 166 36.85 -8.88 -15.52
N LEU A 167 35.68 -8.91 -16.17
CA LEU A 167 35.60 -8.70 -17.63
C LEU A 167 35.47 -7.22 -18.03
N VAL A 168 34.93 -6.35 -17.17
CA VAL A 168 34.72 -4.93 -17.51
C VAL A 168 35.98 -4.10 -17.36
N LEU A 169 36.94 -4.51 -16.52
CA LEU A 169 38.21 -3.82 -16.36
C LEU A 169 39.22 -4.08 -17.50
N PHE A 170 38.99 -5.10 -18.35
CA PHE A 170 39.91 -5.41 -19.45
C PHE A 170 39.58 -4.69 -20.78
N ILE A 171 38.37 -4.12 -20.92
CA ILE A 171 37.97 -3.39 -22.14
C ILE A 171 38.35 -1.90 -22.06
N ALA A 172 38.74 -1.40 -20.89
CA ALA A 172 39.09 0.02 -20.70
C ALA A 172 40.59 0.34 -20.88
N THR A 173 41.45 -0.63 -21.18
CA THR A 173 42.91 -0.42 -21.26
C THR A 173 43.64 -1.13 -22.42
N THR A 174 42.96 -1.42 -23.53
CA THR A 174 43.60 -1.81 -24.80
C THR A 174 42.95 -1.16 -25.99
#